data_AF-A0A818A613-F1
#
_entry.id   AF-A0A818A613-F1
#
_cell.length_a   1.000
_cell.length_b   1.000
_cell.length_c   1.000
_cell.angle_alpha   90.00
_cell.angle_beta   90.00
_cell.angle_gamma   90.00
#
_symmetry.space_group_name_H-M   'P 1'
#
loop_
_entity.id
_entity.type
_entity.pdbx_description
1 polymer ?
#
loop_
_entity_poly.entity_id
_entity_poly.type
_entity_poly.pdbx_seq_one_letter_code
_entity_poly.pdbx_strand_id
1 'polypeptide(L)'
;MQRKDGMVHCIKMLLKKPGTDVFYSKEALIATLLHEFAHCITPPSIEDNHSKVFYSNFEKILRIAELKEIFILPTKANKFSYQNLLRFDAIDLGVAPPSSCGCSPLYNPSKTNFDSLRIVVIASNHEQKLIMLSHNEKTLTSLSKLIKQKFQLKPKAIILPGGEKLTDEILQTLPIESTLHFS
;
A
#
# COMPACT_ATOMS: atom_id res chain seq x y z
N MET A 1 15.45 2.38 -11.34
CA MET A 1 15.49 3.79 -10.86
C MET A 1 16.19 4.74 -11.83
N GLN A 2 15.73 6.00 -11.96
CA GLN A 2 16.49 7.07 -12.63
C GLN A 2 16.81 8.20 -11.65
N ARG A 3 18.10 8.60 -11.59
CA ARG A 3 18.59 9.71 -10.78
C ARG A 3 18.98 10.89 -11.66
N LYS A 4 18.72 12.11 -11.19
CA LYS A 4 19.19 13.36 -11.78
C LYS A 4 19.55 14.30 -10.62
N ASP A 5 20.77 14.83 -10.66
CA ASP A 5 21.35 15.69 -9.60
C ASP A 5 21.37 15.01 -8.21
N GLY A 6 21.67 13.70 -8.18
CA GLY A 6 21.71 12.89 -6.96
C GLY A 6 20.33 12.47 -6.40
N MET A 7 19.26 13.11 -6.84
CA MET A 7 17.88 12.83 -6.44
C MET A 7 17.24 11.73 -7.30
N VAL A 8 16.35 10.94 -6.70
CA VAL A 8 15.53 9.97 -7.44
C VAL A 8 14.32 10.68 -8.04
N HIS A 9 14.18 10.63 -9.37
CA HIS A 9 13.07 11.28 -10.09
C HIS A 9 11.98 10.29 -10.51
N CYS A 10 12.35 9.02 -10.69
CA CYS A 10 11.42 8.00 -11.18
C CYS A 10 11.81 6.62 -10.68
N ILE A 11 10.82 5.88 -10.17
CA ILE A 11 10.88 4.45 -9.93
C ILE A 11 10.18 3.76 -11.10
N LYS A 12 10.89 2.83 -11.73
CA LYS A 12 10.36 2.02 -12.84
C LYS A 12 10.27 0.59 -12.34
N MET A 13 9.10 -0.01 -12.48
CA MET A 13 8.85 -1.38 -12.06
C MET A 13 8.41 -2.21 -13.26
N LEU A 14 8.93 -3.43 -13.35
CA LEU A 14 8.44 -4.42 -14.30
C LEU A 14 7.22 -5.10 -13.70
N LEU A 15 6.08 -4.99 -14.37
CA LEU A 15 4.83 -5.61 -13.91
C LEU A 15 4.66 -7.04 -14.45
N LYS A 16 5.29 -7.33 -15.59
CA LYS A 16 5.25 -8.63 -16.27
C LYS A 16 6.65 -9.24 -16.35
N LYS A 17 6.72 -10.57 -16.31
CA LYS A 17 7.97 -11.30 -16.56
C LYS A 17 8.38 -11.13 -18.03
N PRO A 18 9.64 -10.80 -18.33
CA PRO A 18 10.11 -10.60 -19.70
C PRO A 18 9.79 -11.78 -20.61
N GLY A 19 9.26 -11.51 -21.80
CA GLY A 19 8.93 -12.54 -22.80
C GLY A 19 7.70 -13.39 -22.48
N THR A 20 6.89 -13.03 -21.49
CA THR A 20 5.67 -13.75 -21.13
C THR A 20 4.50 -12.80 -20.87
N ASP A 21 3.28 -13.33 -20.88
CA ASP A 21 2.08 -12.61 -20.42
C ASP A 21 1.79 -12.75 -18.92
N VAL A 22 2.73 -13.32 -18.17
CA VAL A 22 2.58 -13.56 -16.73
C VAL A 22 2.99 -12.32 -15.94
N PHE A 23 2.10 -11.83 -15.10
CA PHE A 23 2.37 -10.75 -14.16
C PHE A 23 3.12 -11.26 -12.93
N TYR A 24 3.95 -10.41 -12.32
CA TYR A 24 4.52 -10.67 -11.00
C TYR A 24 3.40 -10.68 -9.95
N SER A 25 3.61 -11.43 -8.86
CA SER A 25 2.68 -11.40 -7.71
C SER A 25 2.66 -10.01 -7.08
N LYS A 26 1.56 -9.68 -6.39
CA LYS A 26 1.42 -8.39 -5.69
C LYS A 26 2.50 -8.26 -4.62
N GLU A 27 2.80 -9.34 -3.91
CA GLU A 27 3.85 -9.40 -2.89
C GLU A 27 5.21 -9.07 -3.49
N ALA A 28 5.51 -9.61 -4.66
CA ALA A 28 6.75 -9.32 -5.37
C ALA A 28 6.83 -7.83 -5.74
N LEU A 29 5.76 -7.27 -6.31
CA LEU A 29 5.71 -5.86 -6.67
C LEU A 29 5.87 -4.95 -5.45
N ILE A 30 5.18 -5.23 -4.35
CA ILE A 30 5.30 -4.44 -3.11
C ILE A 30 6.71 -4.54 -2.55
N ALA A 31 7.29 -5.74 -2.49
CA ALA A 31 8.67 -5.93 -2.03
C ALA A 31 9.65 -5.12 -2.88
N THR A 32 9.55 -5.18 -4.21
CA THR A 32 10.36 -4.38 -5.13
C THR A 32 10.16 -2.88 -4.92
N LEU A 33 8.93 -2.42 -4.71
CA LEU A 33 8.67 -1.00 -4.47
C LEU A 33 9.32 -0.52 -3.15
N LEU A 34 9.21 -1.31 -2.07
CA LEU A 34 9.85 -0.99 -0.79
C LEU A 34 11.38 -1.00 -0.90
N HIS A 35 11.95 -1.90 -1.71
CA HIS A 35 13.37 -1.90 -2.06
C HIS A 35 13.77 -0.60 -2.76
N GLU A 36 13.02 -0.16 -3.77
CA GLU A 36 13.30 1.08 -4.50
C GLU A 36 13.15 2.32 -3.60
N PHE A 37 12.22 2.32 -2.62
CA PHE A 37 12.15 3.38 -1.62
C PHE A 37 13.38 3.43 -0.71
N ALA A 38 14.00 2.29 -0.40
CA ALA A 38 15.25 2.28 0.34
C ALA A 38 16.37 2.96 -0.48
N HIS A 39 16.40 2.79 -1.79
CA HIS A 39 17.31 3.53 -2.67
C HIS A 39 17.03 5.04 -2.66
N CYS A 40 15.78 5.49 -2.58
CA CYS A 40 15.42 6.91 -2.54
C CYS A 40 16.02 7.66 -1.36
N ILE A 41 16.12 7.01 -0.20
CA ILE A 41 16.64 7.62 1.04
C ILE A 41 18.09 7.26 1.33
N THR A 42 18.68 6.37 0.52
CA THR A 42 20.09 6.00 0.65
C THR A 42 20.93 6.88 -0.28
N PRO A 43 21.93 7.61 0.25
CA PRO A 43 22.86 8.37 -0.56
C PRO A 43 23.49 7.47 -1.62
N PRO A 44 23.63 7.95 -2.87
CA PRO A 44 24.29 7.16 -3.91
C PRO A 44 25.74 6.94 -3.47
N SER A 45 26.18 5.68 -3.47
CA SER A 45 27.58 5.31 -3.25
C SER A 45 28.22 4.97 -4.58
N ILE A 46 29.52 5.22 -4.73
CA ILE A 46 30.26 4.98 -5.96
C ILE A 46 30.53 3.48 -6.17
N GLU A 47 30.58 2.70 -5.09
CA GLU A 47 31.13 1.33 -5.12
C GLU A 47 30.10 0.23 -4.87
N ASP A 48 28.94 0.53 -4.26
CA ASP A 48 27.91 -0.48 -3.99
C ASP A 48 26.51 0.14 -3.86
N ASN A 49 25.57 -0.34 -4.68
CA ASN A 49 24.16 0.05 -4.59
C ASN A 49 23.46 -0.59 -3.37
N HIS A 50 24.03 -1.67 -2.80
CA HIS A 50 23.48 -2.42 -1.67
C HIS A 50 24.40 -2.41 -0.44
N SER A 51 24.94 -1.23 -0.13
CA SER A 51 25.79 -1.01 1.05
C SER A 51 25.09 -1.34 2.38
N LYS A 52 25.85 -1.41 3.48
CA LYS A 52 25.28 -1.53 4.85
C LYS A 52 24.30 -0.40 5.18
N VAL A 53 24.51 0.80 4.64
CA VAL A 53 23.60 1.93 4.83
C VAL A 53 22.26 1.68 4.12
N PHE A 54 22.31 1.15 2.90
CA PHE A 54 21.10 0.71 2.17
C PHE A 54 20.29 -0.28 3.01
N TYR A 55 20.91 -1.36 3.48
CA TYR A 55 20.19 -2.38 4.25
C TYR A 55 19.68 -1.87 5.60
N SER A 56 20.37 -0.92 6.25
CA SER A 56 19.84 -0.26 7.45
C SER A 56 18.59 0.57 7.17
N ASN A 57 18.53 1.25 6.02
CA ASN A 57 17.35 1.98 5.59
C ASN A 57 16.23 1.04 5.15
N PHE A 58 16.57 -0.04 4.43
CA PHE A 58 15.63 -1.05 3.99
C PHE A 58 14.97 -1.76 5.19
N GLU A 59 15.75 -2.09 6.23
CA GLU A 59 15.23 -2.57 7.51
C GLU A 59 14.15 -1.63 8.08
N LYS A 60 14.44 -0.33 8.19
CA LYS A 60 13.51 0.65 8.77
C LYS A 60 12.21 0.71 7.97
N ILE A 61 12.30 0.73 6.63
CA ILE A 61 11.14 0.73 5.75
C ILE A 61 10.30 -0.54 5.95
N LEU A 62 10.94 -1.72 5.95
CA LEU A 62 10.23 -2.98 6.12
C LEU A 62 9.57 -3.11 7.49
N ARG A 63 10.21 -2.61 8.56
CA ARG A 63 9.60 -2.56 9.90
C ARG A 63 8.35 -1.69 9.92
N ILE A 64 8.38 -0.52 9.28
CA ILE A 64 7.21 0.36 9.17
C ILE A 64 6.13 -0.28 8.29
N ALA A 65 6.51 -0.90 7.17
CA ALA A 65 5.58 -1.61 6.30
C ALA A 65 4.87 -2.75 7.06
N GLU A 66 5.60 -3.49 7.89
CA GLU A 66 5.03 -4.54 8.73
C GLU A 66 4.12 -3.99 9.83
N LEU A 67 4.55 -2.94 10.53
CA LEU A 67 3.72 -2.25 11.53
C LEU A 67 2.42 -1.68 10.94
N LYS A 68 2.44 -1.25 9.67
CA LYS A 68 1.28 -0.74 8.94
C LYS A 68 0.51 -1.83 8.18
N GLU A 69 0.90 -3.09 8.35
CA GLU A 69 0.30 -4.25 7.67
C GLU A 69 0.31 -4.14 6.13
N ILE A 70 1.22 -3.33 5.58
CA ILE A 70 1.43 -3.17 4.14
C ILE A 70 2.13 -4.42 3.60
N PHE A 71 3.15 -4.88 4.30
CA PHE A 71 3.95 -6.03 3.90
C PHE A 71 4.63 -6.64 5.12
N ILE A 72 4.52 -7.95 5.25
CA ILE A 72 5.07 -8.73 6.36
C ILE A 72 6.12 -9.67 5.78
N LEU A 73 7.36 -9.55 6.26
CA LEU A 73 8.42 -10.50 5.91
C LEU A 73 8.13 -11.90 6.46
N PRO A 74 8.59 -12.98 5.80
CA PRO A 74 8.47 -14.34 6.31
C PRO A 74 8.90 -14.45 7.78
N THR A 75 8.09 -15.12 8.59
CA THR A 75 8.38 -15.28 10.02
C THR A 75 9.65 -16.11 10.21
N LYS A 76 10.75 -15.42 10.55
CA LYS A 76 12.06 -16.00 10.88
C LYS A 76 12.65 -15.23 12.05
N ALA A 77 13.43 -15.92 12.89
CA ALA A 77 14.22 -15.25 13.91
C ALA A 77 15.15 -14.22 13.26
N ASN A 78 15.23 -13.02 13.84
CA ASN A 78 16.06 -11.93 13.32
C ASN A 78 15.82 -11.64 11.83
N LYS A 79 14.57 -11.68 11.36
CA LYS A 79 14.23 -11.48 9.94
C LYS A 79 14.70 -10.15 9.33
N PHE A 80 14.94 -9.15 10.18
CA PHE A 80 15.48 -7.85 9.79
C PHE A 80 17.01 -7.75 9.88
N SER A 81 17.71 -8.83 10.27
CA SER A 81 19.16 -8.83 10.28
C SER A 81 19.71 -8.66 8.86
N TYR A 82 20.86 -8.00 8.75
CA TYR A 82 21.57 -7.77 7.48
C TYR A 82 21.65 -9.02 6.60
N GLN A 83 22.01 -10.17 7.18
CA GLN A 83 22.12 -11.44 6.45
C GLN A 83 20.78 -11.94 5.87
N ASN A 84 19.70 -11.75 6.61
CA ASN A 84 18.37 -12.13 6.13
C ASN A 84 17.84 -11.16 5.07
N LEU A 85 18.14 -9.87 5.21
CA LEU A 85 17.78 -8.88 4.20
C LEU A 85 18.55 -9.09 2.89
N LEU A 86 19.85 -9.40 2.96
CA LEU A 86 20.65 -9.74 1.79
C LEU A 86 20.10 -10.97 1.06
N ARG A 87 19.73 -12.01 1.83
CA ARG A 87 19.06 -13.19 1.27
C ARG A 87 17.72 -12.87 0.64
N PHE A 88 16.91 -12.03 1.29
CA PHE A 88 15.60 -11.62 0.80
C PHE A 88 15.72 -10.81 -0.50
N ASP A 89 16.71 -9.93 -0.57
CA ASP A 89 17.00 -9.12 -1.74
C ASP A 89 17.48 -9.95 -2.94
N ALA A 90 18.22 -11.01 -2.66
CA ALA A 90 18.66 -11.99 -3.66
C ALA A 90 17.56 -12.97 -4.10
N ILE A 91 16.34 -12.89 -3.54
CA ILE A 91 15.24 -13.77 -3.94
C ILE A 91 14.79 -13.40 -5.35
N ASP A 92 14.93 -14.33 -6.29
CA ASP A 92 14.25 -14.23 -7.58
C ASP A 92 12.75 -14.51 -7.38
N LEU A 93 11.98 -13.44 -7.24
CA LEU A 93 10.53 -13.47 -7.06
C LEU A 93 9.79 -14.11 -8.25
N GLY A 94 10.45 -14.31 -9.39
CA GLY A 94 9.92 -15.05 -10.54
C GLY A 94 9.91 -16.56 -10.35
N VAL A 95 10.74 -17.10 -9.46
CA VAL A 95 10.95 -18.55 -9.24
C VAL A 95 10.78 -18.95 -7.77
N ALA A 96 10.82 -17.99 -6.85
CA ALA A 96 10.76 -18.25 -5.43
C ALA A 96 9.37 -18.75 -4.99
N PRO A 97 9.33 -19.70 -4.04
CA PRO A 97 8.06 -20.14 -3.47
C PRO A 97 7.39 -18.97 -2.71
N PRO A 98 6.04 -18.86 -2.74
CA PRO A 98 5.31 -17.77 -2.10
C PRO A 98 5.66 -17.57 -0.61
N SER A 99 5.94 -18.66 0.11
CA SER A 99 6.33 -18.62 1.53
C SER A 99 7.63 -17.85 1.81
N SER A 100 8.49 -17.69 0.81
CA SER A 100 9.75 -16.94 0.92
C SER A 100 9.62 -15.48 0.54
N CYS A 101 8.50 -15.09 -0.09
CA CYS A 101 8.28 -13.74 -0.62
C CYS A 101 7.62 -12.80 0.40
N GLY A 102 7.27 -13.28 1.59
CA GLY A 102 6.46 -12.52 2.55
C GLY A 102 4.97 -12.52 2.19
N CYS A 103 4.20 -11.67 2.84
CA CYS A 103 2.77 -11.51 2.54
C CYS A 103 2.32 -10.06 2.73
N SER A 104 1.31 -9.65 1.97
CA SER A 104 0.67 -8.34 2.13
C SER A 104 -0.77 -8.52 2.64
N PRO A 105 -1.04 -8.27 3.94
CA PRO A 105 -2.39 -8.32 4.49
C PRO A 105 -3.39 -7.45 3.75
N LEU A 106 -2.94 -6.31 3.19
CA LEU A 106 -3.76 -5.41 2.37
C LEU A 106 -4.50 -6.10 1.21
N TYR A 107 -3.96 -7.23 0.73
CA TYR A 107 -4.46 -7.95 -0.43
C TYR A 107 -4.73 -9.42 -0.16
N ASN A 108 -4.59 -9.90 1.08
CA ASN A 108 -4.90 -11.27 1.40
C ASN A 108 -6.43 -11.44 1.44
N PRO A 109 -7.07 -12.13 0.47
CA PRO A 109 -8.52 -12.28 0.42
C PRO A 109 -9.11 -12.92 1.70
N SER A 110 -8.31 -13.72 2.43
CA SER A 110 -8.75 -14.36 3.68
C SER A 110 -8.64 -13.48 4.94
N LYS A 111 -7.92 -12.35 4.88
CA LYS A 111 -7.72 -11.40 6.00
C LYS A 111 -8.16 -9.97 5.69
N THR A 112 -8.25 -9.59 4.43
CA THR A 112 -9.17 -8.54 4.04
C THR A 112 -10.53 -9.09 4.44
N ASN A 113 -11.11 -8.57 5.51
CA ASN A 113 -12.56 -8.55 5.58
C ASN A 113 -12.99 -7.96 4.24
N PHE A 114 -13.43 -8.81 3.30
CA PHE A 114 -14.13 -8.37 2.09
C PHE A 114 -15.35 -7.53 2.48
N ASP A 115 -15.73 -7.57 3.75
CA ASP A 115 -16.72 -6.73 4.35
C ASP A 115 -16.28 -5.28 4.58
N SER A 116 -14.99 -4.96 4.47
CA SER A 116 -14.50 -3.59 4.62
C SER A 116 -14.64 -2.82 3.31
N LEU A 117 -15.53 -1.84 3.30
CA LEU A 117 -15.82 -0.98 2.16
C LEU A 117 -14.69 0.06 1.99
N ARG A 118 -14.12 0.13 0.78
CA ARG A 118 -13.07 1.08 0.38
C ARG A 118 -13.72 2.23 -0.40
N ILE A 119 -13.75 3.40 0.21
CA ILE A 119 -14.40 4.56 -0.37
C ILE A 119 -13.37 5.64 -0.68
N VAL A 120 -13.30 6.07 -1.94
CA VAL A 120 -12.64 7.31 -2.30
C VAL A 120 -13.63 8.45 -2.05
N VAL A 121 -13.32 9.31 -1.09
CA VAL A 121 -14.14 10.48 -0.79
C VAL A 121 -13.50 11.72 -1.40
N ILE A 122 -14.28 12.50 -2.13
CA ILE A 122 -13.87 13.71 -2.84
C ILE A 122 -14.54 14.92 -2.18
N ALA A 123 -13.74 15.84 -1.67
CA ALA A 123 -14.20 17.10 -1.10
C ALA A 123 -14.51 18.14 -2.19
N SER A 124 -15.22 19.21 -1.82
CA SER A 124 -15.56 20.32 -2.72
C SER A 124 -14.34 21.09 -3.25
N ASN A 125 -13.22 21.05 -2.55
CA ASN A 125 -11.93 21.59 -3.00
C ASN A 125 -11.14 20.61 -3.90
N HIS A 126 -11.76 19.52 -4.35
CA HIS A 126 -11.16 18.42 -5.12
C HIS A 126 -10.11 17.59 -4.38
N GLU A 127 -9.91 17.78 -3.08
CA GLU A 127 -9.07 16.89 -2.27
C GLU A 127 -9.70 15.50 -2.19
N GLN A 128 -8.89 14.46 -2.41
CA GLN A 128 -9.34 13.07 -2.41
C GLN A 128 -8.67 12.29 -1.30
N LYS A 129 -9.43 11.49 -0.55
CA LYS A 129 -8.89 10.58 0.47
C LYS A 129 -9.57 9.23 0.43
N LEU A 130 -8.77 8.19 0.62
CA LEU A 130 -9.26 6.84 0.86
C LEU A 130 -9.74 6.70 2.30
N ILE A 131 -10.97 6.22 2.45
CA ILE A 131 -11.61 5.83 3.70
C ILE A 131 -11.90 4.34 3.65
N MET A 132 -11.52 3.64 4.73
CA MET A 132 -11.82 2.23 4.94
C MET A 132 -12.89 2.15 6.02
N LEU A 133 -14.05 1.56 5.70
CA LEU A 133 -15.12 1.29 6.65
C LEU A 133 -15.20 -0.21 6.90
N SER A 134 -15.06 -0.65 8.15
CA SER A 134 -15.30 -2.06 8.48
C SER A 134 -16.79 -2.41 8.39
N HIS A 135 -17.13 -3.70 8.25
CA HIS A 135 -18.53 -4.16 8.14
C HIS A 135 -19.42 -3.62 9.26
N ASN A 136 -18.92 -3.73 10.49
CA ASN A 136 -19.63 -3.37 11.71
C ASN A 136 -19.76 -1.85 11.87
N GLU A 137 -19.04 -1.08 11.05
CA GLU A 137 -19.03 0.37 11.07
C GLU A 137 -19.65 0.98 9.81
N LYS A 138 -20.29 0.20 8.93
CA LYS A 138 -20.98 0.70 7.70
C LYS A 138 -22.23 1.52 8.02
N THR A 139 -22.04 2.63 8.71
CA THR A 139 -23.08 3.62 8.97
C THR A 139 -22.62 4.99 8.51
N LEU A 140 -23.56 5.85 8.12
CA LEU A 140 -23.32 7.24 7.77
C LEU A 140 -22.68 8.02 8.92
N THR A 141 -23.00 7.67 10.16
CA THR A 141 -22.42 8.29 11.35
C THR A 141 -20.92 8.00 11.45
N SER A 142 -20.54 6.72 11.32
CA SER A 142 -19.12 6.31 11.30
C SER A 142 -18.37 6.91 10.12
N LEU A 143 -18.97 6.89 8.92
CA LEU A 143 -18.39 7.50 7.72
C LEU A 143 -18.18 9.00 7.92
N SER A 144 -19.17 9.73 8.43
CA SER A 144 -19.07 11.17 8.69
C SER A 144 -17.99 11.50 9.73
N LYS A 145 -17.83 10.65 10.75
CA LYS A 145 -16.75 10.79 11.74
C LYS A 145 -15.38 10.64 11.10
N LEU A 146 -15.20 9.64 10.23
CA LEU A 146 -13.94 9.41 9.50
C LEU A 146 -13.64 10.52 8.50
N ILE A 147 -14.65 11.02 7.77
CA ILE A 147 -14.51 12.19 6.88
C ILE A 147 -14.05 13.40 7.71
N LYS A 148 -14.72 13.69 8.82
CA LYS A 148 -14.33 14.79 9.72
C LYS A 148 -12.91 14.66 10.22
N GLN A 149 -12.48 13.47 10.62
CA GLN A 149 -11.12 13.24 11.09
C GLN A 149 -10.08 13.43 9.98
N LYS A 150 -10.35 12.93 8.78
CA LYS A 150 -9.38 12.95 7.67
C LYS A 150 -9.31 14.28 6.95
N PHE A 151 -10.43 14.97 6.75
CA PHE A 151 -10.49 16.25 6.04
C PHE A 151 -10.50 17.45 6.98
N GLN A 152 -10.68 17.25 8.29
CA GLN A 152 -10.91 18.33 9.26
C GLN A 152 -12.16 19.17 8.93
N LEU A 153 -13.11 18.61 8.18
CA LEU A 153 -14.35 19.25 7.73
C LEU A 153 -15.56 18.40 8.14
N LYS A 154 -16.61 19.04 8.66
CA LYS A 154 -17.86 18.33 8.97
C LYS A 154 -18.72 18.24 7.69
N PRO A 155 -18.98 17.05 7.15
CA PRO A 155 -19.82 16.93 5.97
C PRO A 155 -21.27 17.34 6.31
N LYS A 156 -21.87 18.18 5.46
CA LYS A 156 -23.29 18.52 5.47
C LYS A 156 -24.11 17.44 4.77
N ALA A 157 -23.59 16.93 3.66
CA ALA A 157 -24.18 15.84 2.90
C ALA A 157 -23.09 15.02 2.22
N ILE A 158 -23.33 13.71 2.12
CA ILE A 158 -22.52 12.77 1.36
C ILE A 158 -23.38 12.31 0.19
N ILE A 159 -22.85 12.41 -1.03
CA ILE A 159 -23.58 12.14 -2.27
C ILE A 159 -22.81 11.14 -3.15
N LEU A 160 -23.55 10.33 -3.88
CA LEU A 160 -23.04 9.46 -4.94
C LEU A 160 -22.59 10.32 -6.14
N PRO A 161 -21.79 9.76 -7.08
CA PRO A 161 -21.39 10.47 -8.30
C PRO A 161 -22.57 10.91 -9.17
N GLY A 162 -23.72 10.22 -9.08
CA GLY A 162 -24.97 10.60 -9.73
C GLY A 162 -25.74 11.75 -9.07
N GLY A 163 -25.24 12.29 -7.95
CA GLY A 163 -25.87 13.39 -7.20
C GLY A 163 -26.89 12.96 -6.15
N GLU A 164 -27.23 11.67 -6.09
CA GLU A 164 -28.12 11.10 -5.07
C GLU A 164 -27.49 11.18 -3.67
N LYS A 165 -28.28 11.51 -2.65
CA LYS A 165 -27.81 11.49 -1.26
C LYS A 165 -27.57 10.07 -0.80
N LEU A 166 -26.44 9.84 -0.16
CA LEU A 166 -26.12 8.54 0.42
C LEU A 166 -27.01 8.30 1.67
N THR A 167 -27.67 7.15 1.73
CA THR A 167 -28.36 6.65 2.92
C THR A 167 -27.60 5.46 3.54
N ASP A 168 -27.97 5.04 4.75
CA ASP A 168 -27.37 3.85 5.38
C ASP A 168 -27.66 2.60 4.55
N GLU A 169 -28.85 2.46 3.97
CA GLU A 169 -29.22 1.31 3.13
C GLU A 169 -28.38 1.25 1.84
N ILE A 170 -28.15 2.39 1.21
CA ILE A 170 -27.27 2.48 0.03
C ILE A 170 -25.83 2.15 0.43
N LEU A 171 -25.35 2.70 1.54
CA LEU A 171 -23.99 2.45 2.03
C LEU A 171 -23.72 0.95 2.28
N GLN A 172 -24.72 0.21 2.75
CA GLN A 172 -24.62 -1.24 2.96
C GLN A 172 -24.47 -2.03 1.65
N THR A 173 -25.03 -1.51 0.56
CA THR A 173 -25.07 -2.17 -0.76
C THR A 173 -23.99 -1.68 -1.73
N LEU A 174 -23.18 -0.71 -1.34
CA LEU A 174 -22.11 -0.18 -2.17
C LEU A 174 -21.08 -1.26 -2.55
N PRO A 175 -20.60 -1.27 -3.81
CA PRO A 175 -19.46 -2.08 -4.22
C PRO A 175 -18.23 -1.80 -3.35
N ILE A 176 -17.39 -2.81 -3.13
CA ILE A 176 -16.18 -2.74 -2.30
C ILE A 176 -15.33 -1.50 -2.61
N GLU A 177 -15.27 -1.10 -3.87
CA GLU A 177 -14.60 0.11 -4.32
C GLU A 177 -15.64 1.09 -4.86
N SER A 178 -15.88 2.16 -4.11
CA SER A 178 -16.88 3.19 -4.47
C SER A 178 -16.31 4.59 -4.31
N THR A 179 -16.82 5.53 -5.11
CA THR A 179 -16.45 6.96 -5.01
C THR A 179 -17.64 7.74 -4.48
N LEU A 180 -17.40 8.63 -3.52
CA LEU A 180 -18.41 9.53 -2.96
C LEU A 180 -17.90 10.97 -2.98
N HIS A 181 -18.84 11.91 -3.03
CA HIS A 181 -18.56 13.33 -2.85
C HIS A 181 -19.18 13.83 -1.55
N PHE A 182 -18.62 14.87 -0.95
CA PHE A 182 -19.26 15.56 0.17
C PHE A 182 -19.12 17.08 0.06
N SER A 183 -20.09 17.77 0.66
CA SER A 183 -20.10 19.23 0.84
C SER A 183 -20.25 19.60 2.30
#